data_AF-A0A094EV05-F1
#
_entry.id   AF-A0A094EV05-F1
#
_cell.length_a   1.000
_cell.length_b   1.000
_cell.length_c   1.000
_cell.angle_alpha   90.00
_cell.angle_beta   90.00
_cell.angle_gamma   90.00
#
_symmetry.space_group_name_H-M   'P 1'
#
loop_
_entity.id
_entity.type
_entity.pdbx_description
1 polymer ?
#
loop_
_entity_poly.entity_id
_entity_poly.type
_entity_poly.pdbx_seq_one_letter_code
_entity_poly.pdbx_strand_id
1 'polypeptide(L)'
;MYSSAAVRSLVETWAAENHIGRVRSFHASLVGMVLPNDDIEVRLQHVGMVAGRKIIKVEASNKATEEKVLLGEAEVEQPVSSYVFTGQGYVFTGQGSQEQGMGMELYASSPVAKEVWDRADKHFMDTYGFAITNIVKNNPKELTIHFG
;
A
#
# COMPACT_ATOMS: atom_id res chain seq x y z
N MET A 1 -3.75 -24.16 -21.94
CA MET A 1 -4.25 -23.40 -20.76
C MET A 1 -3.82 -23.99 -19.40
N TYR A 2 -3.27 -25.22 -19.32
CA TYR A 2 -2.89 -25.85 -18.05
C TYR A 2 -1.86 -25.04 -17.22
N SER A 3 -0.75 -24.62 -17.82
CA SER A 3 0.33 -23.92 -17.09
C SER A 3 -0.14 -22.62 -16.44
N SER A 4 -1.04 -21.89 -17.10
CA SER A 4 -1.66 -20.68 -16.55
C SER A 4 -2.53 -20.99 -15.32
N ALA A 5 -3.30 -22.08 -15.34
CA ALA A 5 -4.15 -22.46 -14.21
C ALA A 5 -3.33 -22.97 -13.02
N ALA A 6 -2.27 -23.76 -13.30
CA ALA A 6 -1.36 -24.26 -12.27
C ALA A 6 -0.63 -23.10 -11.56
N VAL A 7 -0.09 -22.15 -12.32
CA VAL A 7 0.57 -20.96 -11.76
C VAL A 7 -0.43 -20.08 -11.01
N ARG A 8 -1.64 -19.88 -11.53
CA ARG A 8 -2.69 -19.13 -10.83
C ARG A 8 -3.05 -19.76 -9.47
N SER A 9 -3.14 -21.08 -9.39
CA SER A 9 -3.37 -21.78 -8.12
C SER A 9 -2.29 -21.46 -7.08
N LEU A 10 -1.02 -21.39 -7.49
CA LEU A 10 0.07 -20.98 -6.60
C LEU A 10 -0.08 -19.52 -6.11
N VAL A 11 -0.56 -18.61 -6.97
CA VAL A 11 -0.88 -17.23 -6.55
C VAL A 11 -2.01 -17.23 -5.53
N GLU A 12 -3.08 -18.00 -5.76
CA GLU A 12 -4.21 -18.12 -4.83
C GLU A 12 -3.79 -18.68 -3.47
N THR A 13 -2.92 -19.68 -3.44
CA THR A 13 -2.42 -20.27 -2.19
C THR A 13 -1.44 -19.35 -1.46
N TRP A 14 -0.42 -18.84 -2.16
CA TRP A 14 0.71 -18.16 -1.52
C TRP A 14 0.54 -16.64 -1.40
N ALA A 15 -0.11 -15.98 -2.35
CA ALA A 15 -0.31 -14.53 -2.31
C ALA A 15 -1.66 -14.13 -1.69
N ALA A 16 -2.69 -14.95 -1.88
CA ALA A 16 -4.03 -14.72 -1.34
C ALA A 16 -4.35 -15.54 -0.08
N GLU A 17 -3.39 -16.30 0.47
CA GLU A 17 -3.55 -17.10 1.70
C GLU A 17 -4.75 -18.06 1.60
N ASN A 18 -4.92 -18.73 0.45
CA ASN A 18 -6.06 -19.58 0.11
C ASN A 18 -7.45 -18.90 0.11
N HIS A 19 -7.51 -17.57 0.22
CA HIS A 19 -8.77 -16.82 0.07
C HIS A 19 -8.94 -16.39 -1.38
N ILE A 20 -9.49 -17.30 -2.21
CA ILE A 20 -9.61 -17.15 -3.67
C ILE A 20 -10.28 -15.82 -4.07
N GLY A 21 -11.27 -15.36 -3.29
CA GLY A 21 -11.97 -14.09 -3.54
C GLY A 21 -11.08 -12.83 -3.48
N ARG A 22 -9.85 -12.94 -2.95
CA ARG A 22 -8.86 -11.86 -2.97
C ARG A 22 -8.19 -11.70 -4.33
N VAL A 23 -8.09 -12.75 -5.16
CA VAL A 23 -7.50 -12.60 -6.50
C VAL A 23 -8.54 -11.97 -7.43
N ARG A 24 -8.35 -10.69 -7.78
CA ARG A 24 -9.30 -9.92 -8.60
C ARG A 24 -9.03 -10.03 -10.08
N SER A 25 -7.76 -10.11 -10.45
CA SER A 25 -7.34 -10.26 -11.84
C SER A 25 -6.08 -11.12 -11.90
N PHE A 26 -5.95 -11.85 -13.00
CA PHE A 26 -4.77 -12.62 -13.32
C PHE A 26 -4.57 -12.58 -14.83
N HIS A 27 -3.43 -12.07 -15.27
CA HIS A 27 -3.02 -12.06 -16.67
C HIS A 27 -1.72 -12.83 -16.81
N ALA A 28 -1.61 -13.66 -17.85
CA ALA A 28 -0.42 -14.43 -18.13
C ALA A 28 -0.14 -14.49 -19.63
N SER A 29 1.12 -14.32 -19.98
CA SER A 29 1.70 -14.49 -21.30
C SER A 29 2.57 -15.75 -21.30
N LEU A 30 2.24 -16.69 -22.18
CA LEU A 30 3.02 -17.91 -22.39
C LEU A 30 4.12 -17.58 -23.40
N VAL A 31 5.35 -17.44 -22.92
CA VAL A 31 6.51 -16.98 -23.70
C VAL A 31 7.46 -18.11 -24.08
N GLY A 32 7.32 -19.28 -23.45
CA GLY A 32 8.09 -20.48 -23.74
C GLY A 32 7.21 -21.72 -23.76
N MET A 33 7.65 -22.74 -24.49
CA MET A 33 6.99 -24.05 -24.53
C MET A 33 7.42 -24.87 -23.31
N VAL A 34 6.52 -25.74 -22.84
CA VAL A 34 6.80 -26.71 -21.76
C VAL A 34 6.48 -28.10 -22.27
N LEU A 35 7.36 -29.05 -22.01
CA LEU A 35 7.12 -30.47 -22.30
C LEU A 35 6.52 -31.16 -21.07
N PRO A 36 5.82 -32.30 -21.27
CA PRO A 36 5.36 -33.11 -20.14
C PRO A 36 6.54 -33.54 -19.25
N ASN A 37 6.34 -33.45 -17.94
CA ASN A 37 7.33 -33.76 -16.89
C ASN A 37 8.49 -32.77 -16.76
N ASP A 38 8.43 -31.60 -17.39
CA ASP A 38 9.37 -30.51 -17.10
C ASP A 38 9.15 -29.98 -15.68
N ASP A 39 10.25 -29.83 -14.93
CA ASP A 39 10.24 -29.13 -13.64
C ASP A 39 10.21 -27.62 -13.87
N ILE A 40 9.14 -26.96 -13.45
CA ILE A 40 8.96 -25.51 -13.59
C ILE A 40 9.12 -24.84 -12.22
N GLU A 41 10.08 -23.92 -12.11
CA GLU A 41 10.21 -23.03 -10.96
C GLU A 41 9.31 -21.81 -11.16
N VAL A 42 8.53 -21.46 -10.12
CA VAL A 42 7.64 -20.29 -10.14
C VAL A 42 8.06 -19.33 -9.04
N ARG A 43 8.31 -18.07 -9.42
CA ARG A 43 8.63 -16.97 -8.52
C ARG A 43 7.49 -15.97 -8.46
N LEU A 44 7.06 -15.66 -7.25
CA LEU A 44 6.05 -14.64 -6.96
C LEU A 44 6.74 -13.47 -6.28
N GLN A 45 6.54 -12.25 -6.82
CA GLN A 45 7.12 -11.03 -6.27
C GLN A 45 6.06 -9.97 -6.10
N HIS A 46 5.93 -9.41 -4.90
CA HIS A 46 5.12 -8.22 -4.68
C HIS A 46 5.90 -7.00 -5.16
N VAL A 47 5.44 -6.37 -6.25
CA VAL A 47 6.17 -5.30 -6.94
C VAL A 47 5.54 -3.92 -6.77
N GLY A 48 4.28 -3.86 -6.36
CA GLY A 48 3.58 -2.59 -6.21
C GLY A 48 2.16 -2.74 -5.71
N MET A 49 1.46 -1.61 -5.64
CA MET A 49 0.07 -1.52 -5.17
C MET A 49 -0.77 -0.73 -6.16
N VAL A 50 -2.01 -1.15 -6.40
CA VAL A 50 -2.99 -0.40 -7.19
C VAL A 50 -4.35 -0.40 -6.49
N ALA A 51 -4.84 0.78 -6.15
CA ALA A 51 -6.13 0.98 -5.50
C ALA A 51 -6.36 0.06 -4.27
N GLY A 52 -5.32 -0.13 -3.45
CA GLY A 52 -5.38 -0.99 -2.25
C GLY A 52 -5.18 -2.49 -2.50
N ARG A 53 -4.95 -2.92 -3.74
CA ARG A 53 -4.61 -4.31 -4.10
C ARG A 53 -3.11 -4.45 -4.34
N LYS A 54 -2.53 -5.58 -3.95
CA LYS A 54 -1.14 -5.97 -4.22
C LYS A 54 -1.00 -6.38 -5.68
N ILE A 55 0.03 -5.86 -6.34
CA ILE A 55 0.46 -6.30 -7.66
C ILE A 55 1.52 -7.38 -7.45
N ILE A 56 1.17 -8.62 -7.81
CA ILE A 56 2.06 -9.77 -7.73
C ILE A 56 2.54 -10.09 -9.14
N LYS A 57 3.82 -9.85 -9.38
CA LYS A 57 4.50 -10.30 -10.58
C LYS A 57 4.81 -11.79 -10.46
N VAL A 58 4.53 -12.53 -11.52
CA VAL A 58 4.71 -13.98 -11.59
C VAL A 58 5.67 -14.29 -12.72
N GLU A 59 6.73 -15.01 -12.42
CA GLU A 59 7.66 -15.53 -13.41
C GLU A 59 7.77 -17.04 -13.22
N ALA A 60 7.51 -17.79 -14.29
CA ALA A 60 7.78 -19.22 -14.31
C ALA A 60 8.88 -19.52 -15.31
N SER A 61 9.85 -20.34 -14.91
CA SER A 61 10.99 -20.75 -15.72
C SER A 61 11.22 -22.25 -15.62
N ASN A 62 11.68 -22.87 -16.70
CA ASN A 62 12.10 -24.27 -16.65
C ASN A 62 13.36 -24.38 -15.77
N LYS A 63 13.36 -25.30 -14.81
CA LYS A 63 14.44 -25.44 -13.82
C LYS A 63 15.76 -25.92 -14.45
N ALA A 64 15.70 -26.69 -15.54
CA ALA A 64 16.88 -27.24 -16.18
C ALA A 64 17.52 -26.25 -17.17
N THR A 65 16.71 -25.49 -17.91
CA THR A 65 17.19 -24.58 -18.96
C THR A 65 17.21 -23.11 -18.54
N GLU A 66 16.59 -22.77 -17.41
CA GLU A 66 16.34 -21.40 -16.94
C GLU A 66 15.52 -20.53 -17.90
N GLU A 67 14.99 -21.10 -18.98
CA GLU A 67 14.18 -20.39 -19.95
C GLU A 67 12.83 -20.01 -19.34
N LYS A 68 12.42 -18.75 -19.55
CA LYS A 68 11.12 -18.26 -19.08
C LYS A 68 10.02 -18.89 -19.91
N VAL A 69 9.03 -19.47 -19.24
CA VAL A 69 7.89 -20.14 -19.87
C VAL A 69 6.60 -19.34 -19.70
N LEU A 70 6.45 -18.62 -18.58
CA LEU A 70 5.29 -17.79 -18.31
C LEU A 70 5.70 -16.50 -17.60
N LEU A 71 5.17 -15.39 -18.09
CA LEU A 71 5.20 -14.10 -17.42
C LEU A 71 3.78 -13.70 -17.09
N GLY A 72 3.51 -13.32 -15.85
CA GLY A 72 2.18 -12.96 -15.41
C GLY A 72 2.15 -11.86 -14.38
N GLU A 73 0.97 -11.32 -14.19
CA GLU A 73 0.65 -10.32 -13.19
C GLU A 73 -0.71 -10.66 -12.58
N ALA A 74 -0.79 -10.54 -11.26
CA ALA A 74 -2.01 -10.75 -10.51
C ALA A 74 -2.29 -9.56 -9.60
N GLU A 75 -3.53 -9.10 -9.56
CA GLU A 75 -3.99 -8.17 -8.55
C GLU A 75 -4.67 -8.94 -7.42
N VAL A 76 -4.13 -8.83 -6.22
CA VAL A 76 -4.59 -9.55 -5.03
C VAL A 76 -5.01 -8.57 -3.95
N GLU A 77 -6.24 -8.65 -3.47
CA GLU A 77 -6.73 -7.88 -2.33
C GLU A 77 -5.86 -8.10 -1.10
N GLN A 78 -5.72 -7.04 -0.32
CA GLN A 78 -5.15 -7.16 1.02
C GLN A 78 -6.10 -7.96 1.93
N PRO A 79 -5.59 -8.49 3.06
CA PRO A 79 -6.45 -8.98 4.13
C PRO A 79 -7.52 -7.96 4.51
N VAL A 80 -8.68 -8.42 4.96
CA VAL A 80 -9.83 -7.56 5.29
C VAL A 80 -9.38 -6.49 6.27
N SER A 81 -9.39 -5.26 5.79
CA SER A 81 -9.10 -4.06 6.54
C SER A 81 -10.33 -3.17 6.53
N SER A 82 -10.72 -2.63 7.67
CA SER A 82 -11.87 -1.73 7.74
C SER A 82 -11.42 -0.31 8.10
N TYR A 83 -12.26 0.69 7.84
CA TYR A 83 -12.01 2.10 8.19
C TYR A 83 -13.24 2.64 8.89
N VAL A 84 -13.20 2.76 10.21
CA VAL A 84 -14.39 3.23 10.94
C VAL A 84 -14.03 4.29 11.96
N PHE A 85 -14.59 5.49 11.74
CA PHE A 85 -14.78 6.50 12.75
C PHE A 85 -15.79 5.94 13.77
N THR A 86 -15.28 5.26 14.80
CA THR A 86 -16.03 4.49 15.83
C THR A 86 -16.67 3.17 15.34
N GLY A 87 -15.88 2.09 15.25
CA GLY A 87 -16.39 0.70 15.20
C GLY A 87 -15.88 -0.20 14.07
N GLN A 88 -14.84 -0.99 14.35
CA GLN A 88 -14.18 -1.99 13.48
C GLN A 88 -13.46 -1.44 12.25
N GLY A 89 -12.14 -1.22 12.39
CA GLY A 89 -11.21 -1.00 11.27
C GLY A 89 -10.37 0.25 11.36
N TYR A 90 -9.04 0.09 11.21
CA TYR A 90 -7.98 1.08 11.42
C TYR A 90 -8.35 2.13 12.47
N VAL A 91 -7.93 1.87 13.71
CA VAL A 91 -8.23 2.71 14.86
C VAL A 91 -7.40 3.99 14.79
N PHE A 92 -8.07 5.14 14.65
CA PHE A 92 -7.42 6.45 14.83
C PHE A 92 -7.36 6.78 16.32
N THR A 93 -6.20 7.24 16.78
CA THR A 93 -6.01 7.61 18.18
C THR A 93 -6.84 8.85 18.53
N GLY A 94 -7.49 8.83 19.69
CA GLY A 94 -8.22 9.98 20.22
C GLY A 94 -7.30 10.97 20.94
N GLN A 95 -7.92 12.00 21.53
CA GLN A 95 -7.25 12.95 22.41
C GLN A 95 -6.58 12.23 23.61
N GLY A 96 -5.44 12.75 24.06
CA GLY A 96 -4.63 12.17 25.14
C GLY A 96 -3.35 11.48 24.66
N SER A 97 -3.19 11.31 23.35
CA SER A 97 -2.00 10.73 22.71
C SER A 97 -1.10 11.75 22.01
N GLN A 98 -1.41 13.04 22.13
CA GLN A 98 -0.64 14.11 21.48
C GLN A 98 0.76 14.26 22.08
N GLU A 99 1.75 14.44 21.21
CA GLU A 99 3.14 14.73 21.58
C GLU A 99 3.70 15.89 20.75
N GLN A 100 4.71 16.56 21.29
CA GLN A 100 5.41 17.63 20.57
C GLN A 100 6.15 17.03 19.36
N GLY A 101 5.99 17.66 18.19
CA GLY A 101 6.61 17.22 16.95
C GLY A 101 5.89 16.07 16.24
N MET A 102 4.69 15.67 16.69
CA MET A 102 3.94 14.59 16.04
C MET A 102 3.78 14.83 14.54
N GLY A 103 4.07 13.79 13.74
CA GLY A 103 3.95 13.84 12.29
C GLY A 103 4.90 14.80 11.55
N MET A 104 5.86 15.44 12.24
CA MET A 104 6.77 16.41 11.59
C MET A 104 7.85 15.75 10.73
N GLU A 105 8.28 14.53 11.07
CA GLU A 105 9.14 13.72 10.18
C GLU A 105 8.41 13.38 8.88
N LEU A 106 7.13 13.00 8.97
CA LEU A 106 6.30 12.73 7.80
C LEU A 106 6.01 14.00 6.99
N TYR A 107 5.80 15.13 7.66
CA TYR A 107 5.70 16.44 7.02
C TYR A 107 6.96 16.79 6.22
N ALA A 108 8.15 16.46 6.73
CA ALA A 108 9.41 16.75 6.05
C ALA A 108 9.69 15.80 4.87
N SER A 109 9.28 14.54 4.97
CA SER A 109 9.61 13.48 4.00
C SER A 109 8.55 13.22 2.93
N SER A 110 7.27 13.53 3.19
CA SER A 110 6.16 13.26 2.26
C SER A 110 5.53 14.55 1.72
N PRO A 111 5.63 14.82 0.40
CA PRO A 111 4.99 15.99 -0.22
C PRO A 111 3.46 16.02 -0.02
N VAL A 112 2.82 14.84 -0.03
CA VAL A 112 1.37 14.73 0.17
C VAL A 112 0.98 15.09 1.61
N ALA A 113 1.76 14.62 2.59
CA ALA A 113 1.50 14.97 3.98
C ALA A 113 1.75 16.47 4.22
N LYS A 114 2.84 17.01 3.64
CA LYS A 114 3.16 18.43 3.69
C LYS A 114 2.03 19.31 3.18
N GLU A 115 1.45 18.98 2.03
CA GLU A 115 0.35 19.74 1.43
C GLU A 115 -0.89 19.78 2.34
N VAL A 116 -1.20 18.69 3.04
CA VAL A 116 -2.32 18.66 4.00
C VAL A 116 -2.09 19.64 5.14
N TRP A 117 -0.89 19.64 5.73
CA TRP A 117 -0.51 20.57 6.80
C TRP A 117 -0.49 22.02 6.32
N ASP A 118 0.13 22.30 5.16
CA ASP A 118 0.27 23.65 4.62
C ASP A 118 -1.11 24.26 4.28
N ARG A 119 -2.05 23.46 3.76
CA ARG A 119 -3.43 23.90 3.54
C ARG A 119 -4.16 24.22 4.85
N ALA A 120 -3.96 23.41 5.88
CA ALA A 120 -4.54 23.65 7.20
C ALA A 120 -3.95 24.93 7.82
N ASP A 121 -2.62 25.08 7.83
CA ASP A 121 -1.95 26.28 8.33
C ASP A 121 -2.43 27.54 7.63
N LYS A 122 -2.56 27.51 6.30
CA LYS A 122 -3.11 28.65 5.55
C LYS A 122 -4.51 29.02 6.04
N HIS A 123 -5.39 28.03 6.18
CA HIS A 123 -6.75 28.27 6.67
C HIS A 123 -6.76 28.85 8.09
N PHE A 124 -5.93 28.33 8.99
CA PHE A 124 -5.83 28.83 10.37
C PHE A 124 -5.21 30.23 10.45
N MET A 125 -4.22 30.54 9.62
CA MET A 125 -3.65 31.88 9.54
C MET A 125 -4.67 32.89 9.02
N ASP A 126 -5.37 32.56 7.94
CA ASP A 126 -6.34 33.46 7.30
C ASP A 126 -7.60 33.68 8.17
N THR A 127 -8.00 32.68 8.97
CA THR A 127 -9.26 32.72 9.75
C THR A 127 -9.03 33.09 11.22
N TYR A 128 -7.94 32.63 11.82
CA TYR A 128 -7.69 32.70 13.28
C TYR A 128 -6.35 33.33 13.65
N GLY A 129 -5.49 33.66 12.68
CA GLY A 129 -4.24 34.39 12.92
C GLY A 129 -3.08 33.57 13.50
N PHE A 130 -3.11 32.24 13.41
CA PHE A 130 -2.00 31.38 13.83
C PHE A 130 -1.78 30.17 12.93
N ALA A 131 -0.56 29.61 12.95
CA ALA A 131 -0.22 28.37 12.25
C ALA A 131 -0.24 27.19 13.23
N ILE A 132 -0.98 26.13 12.90
CA ILE A 132 -1.07 24.93 13.74
C ILE A 132 0.24 24.17 13.77
N THR A 133 1.04 24.19 12.69
CA THR A 133 2.35 23.52 12.70
C THR A 133 3.34 24.17 13.67
N ASN A 134 3.22 25.48 13.94
CA ASN A 134 4.05 26.14 14.95
C ASN A 134 3.74 25.60 16.35
N ILE A 135 2.45 25.41 16.66
CA ILE A 135 2.01 24.82 17.93
C ILE A 135 2.52 23.39 18.06
N VAL A 136 2.40 22.57 17.01
CA VAL A 136 2.85 21.17 17.04
C VAL A 136 4.37 21.07 17.19
N LYS A 137 5.15 21.90 16.49
CA LYS A 137 6.62 21.88 16.54
C LYS A 137 7.18 22.39 17.87
N ASN A 138 6.67 23.51 18.36
CA ASN A 138 7.29 24.25 19.45
C ASN A 138 6.52 24.17 20.78
N ASN A 139 5.26 23.73 20.75
CA ASN A 139 4.37 23.58 21.91
C ASN A 139 4.45 24.77 22.90
N PRO A 140 4.17 26.00 22.44
CA PRO A 140 4.26 27.18 23.30
C PRO A 140 3.20 27.12 24.41
N LYS A 141 3.56 27.59 25.61
CA LYS A 141 2.64 27.62 26.78
C LYS A 141 1.55 28.69 26.67
N GLU A 142 1.81 29.73 25.87
CA GLU A 142 0.91 30.82 25.58
C GLU A 142 1.06 31.25 24.13
N LEU A 143 -0.01 31.74 23.52
CA LEU A 143 -0.03 32.25 22.16
C LEU A 143 -0.91 33.50 22.11
N THR A 144 -0.35 34.61 21.64
CA THR A 144 -1.07 35.88 21.49
C THR A 144 -1.38 36.11 20.02
N ILE A 145 -2.65 36.37 19.71
CA ILE A 145 -3.10 36.70 18.35
C ILE A 145 -3.24 38.22 18.23
N HIS A 146 -2.68 38.77 17.15
CA HIS A 146 -2.74 40.19 16.87
C HIS A 146 -3.81 40.46 15.81
N PHE A 147 -4.76 41.34 16.15
CA PHE A 147 -5.76 41.85 15.22
C PHE A 147 -5.26 43.19 14.67
N GLY A 148 -4.59 43.13 13.52
CA GLY A 148 -4.12 44.31 12.78
C GLY A 148 -5.16 44.86 11.81
#